data_AF-A0A6M3LWC0-F1
#
_entry.id   AF-A0A6M3LWC0-F1
#
_cell.length_a   1.000
_cell.length_b   1.000
_cell.length_c   1.000
_cell.angle_alpha   90.00
_cell.angle_beta   90.00
_cell.angle_gamma   90.00
#
_symmetry.space_group_name_H-M   'P 1'
#
loop_
_entity.id
_entity.type
_entity.pdbx_description
1 polymer ?
#
loop_
_entity_poly.entity_id
_entity_poly.type
_entity_poly.pdbx_seq_one_letter_code
_entity_poly.pdbx_strand_id
1 'polypeptide(L)'
;MEKPIIRPFIEKRTGEVFSVGFTFASPELAEGETITDADATVDPSELGGLAVDAVTFTDTEIAVKISAGESGKEYQLLCEATTSAGHTLIGVILVRIIY
;
A
#
# COMPACT_ATOMS: atom_id res chain seq x y z
N MET A 1 -9.13 18.00 10.06
CA MET A 1 -9.80 17.01 9.20
C MET A 1 -8.93 15.78 9.25
N GLU A 2 -9.32 14.77 10.03
CA GLU A 2 -8.52 13.54 10.18
C GLU A 2 -8.64 12.74 8.88
N LYS A 3 -7.49 12.41 8.26
CA LYS A 3 -7.46 11.66 7.01
C LYS A 3 -7.95 10.22 7.29
N PRO A 4 -8.89 9.68 6.51
CA PRO A 4 -9.26 8.26 6.61
C PRO A 4 -8.02 7.38 6.36
N ILE A 5 -7.76 6.46 7.28
CA ILE A 5 -6.70 5.45 7.15
C ILE A 5 -7.39 4.10 6.97
N ILE A 6 -7.40 3.59 5.73
CA ILE A 6 -7.85 2.24 5.43
C ILE A 6 -6.75 1.27 5.88
N ARG A 7 -7.05 0.39 6.85
CA ARG A 7 -6.09 -0.58 7.42
C ARG A 7 -6.40 -2.01 6.97
N PRO A 8 -6.02 -2.44 5.77
CA PRO A 8 -6.08 -3.86 5.44
C PRO A 8 -4.99 -4.60 6.25
N PHE A 9 -5.36 -5.72 6.88
CA PHE A 9 -4.44 -6.62 7.57
C PHE A 9 -4.35 -7.92 6.78
N ILE A 10 -3.14 -8.34 6.43
CA ILE A 10 -2.90 -9.51 5.58
C ILE A 10 -1.92 -10.46 6.27
N GLU A 11 -2.35 -11.72 6.45
CA GLU A 11 -1.54 -12.82 6.98
C GLU A 11 -1.20 -13.80 5.85
N LYS A 12 0.09 -14.02 5.53
CA LYS A 12 0.53 -14.99 4.49
C LYS A 12 1.87 -15.67 4.83
N ARG A 13 1.97 -16.96 4.48
CA ARG A 13 3.17 -17.83 4.61
C ARG A 13 4.18 -17.59 3.48
N THR A 14 5.46 -17.67 3.79
CA THR A 14 6.56 -17.23 2.90
C THR A 14 7.11 -18.29 1.94
N GLY A 15 7.74 -17.80 0.87
CA GLY A 15 8.39 -18.56 -0.21
C GLY A 15 8.01 -18.03 -1.60
N GLU A 16 6.92 -17.25 -1.68
CA GLU A 16 6.38 -16.68 -2.90
C GLU A 16 6.28 -15.17 -2.76
N VAL A 17 6.56 -14.46 -3.84
CA VAL A 17 6.26 -13.03 -3.91
C VAL A 17 4.75 -12.83 -3.84
N PHE A 18 4.28 -11.97 -2.95
CA PHE A 18 2.85 -11.69 -2.81
C PHE A 18 2.54 -10.22 -3.15
N SER A 19 1.33 -10.01 -3.67
CA SER A 19 0.78 -8.70 -3.96
C SER A 19 -0.29 -8.35 -2.93
N VAL A 20 -0.16 -7.17 -2.33
CA VAL A 20 -1.16 -6.57 -1.45
C VAL A 20 -1.86 -5.47 -2.23
N GLY A 21 -3.14 -5.67 -2.53
CA GLY A 21 -4.01 -4.68 -3.16
C GLY A 21 -4.74 -3.85 -2.12
N PHE A 22 -4.84 -2.54 -2.36
CA PHE A 22 -5.74 -1.66 -1.62
C PHE A 22 -6.46 -0.74 -2.59
N THR A 23 -7.77 -0.61 -2.37
CA THR A 23 -8.65 0.25 -3.16
C THR A 23 -8.92 1.51 -2.35
N PHE A 24 -8.73 2.68 -2.95
CA PHE A 24 -9.24 3.91 -2.35
C PHE A 24 -10.76 3.92 -2.53
N ALA A 25 -11.50 3.94 -1.42
CA ALA A 25 -12.96 3.99 -1.48
C ALA A 25 -13.42 5.43 -1.75
N SER A 26 -14.51 5.60 -2.50
CA SER A 26 -15.18 6.90 -2.60
C SER A 26 -15.64 7.31 -1.19
N PRO A 27 -15.08 8.39 -0.58
CA PRO A 27 -14.91 9.73 -1.13
C PRO A 27 -13.47 10.19 -1.43
N GLU A 28 -12.46 9.30 -1.37
CA GLU A 28 -11.05 9.68 -1.55
C GLU A 28 -10.70 9.95 -3.02
N LEU A 29 -11.27 9.18 -3.95
CA LEU A 29 -11.36 9.57 -5.37
C LEU A 29 -12.71 10.21 -5.63
N ALA A 30 -12.70 11.42 -6.20
CA ALA A 30 -13.93 12.04 -6.68
C ALA A 30 -14.51 11.25 -7.86
N GLU A 31 -15.82 11.37 -8.09
CA GLU A 31 -16.49 10.66 -9.19
C GLU A 31 -15.85 11.02 -10.54
N GLY A 32 -15.39 10.00 -11.27
CA GLY A 32 -14.74 10.17 -12.56
C GLY A 32 -13.25 10.53 -12.51
N GLU A 33 -12.65 10.67 -11.32
CA GLU A 33 -11.19 10.75 -11.18
C GLU A 33 -10.56 9.37 -11.26
N THR A 34 -9.34 9.31 -11.79
CA THR A 34 -8.53 8.09 -11.85
C THR A 34 -7.18 8.31 -11.21
N ILE A 35 -6.55 7.25 -10.74
CA ILE A 35 -5.13 7.26 -10.36
C ILE A 35 -4.29 7.33 -11.63
N THR A 36 -3.36 8.28 -11.68
CA THR A 36 -2.41 8.46 -12.79
C THR A 36 -0.98 8.11 -12.43
N ASP A 37 -0.67 8.07 -11.13
CA ASP A 37 0.63 7.67 -10.61
C ASP A 37 0.49 7.11 -9.19
N ALA A 38 1.37 6.21 -8.79
CA ALA A 38 1.37 5.60 -7.48
C ALA A 38 2.76 5.17 -7.02
N ASP A 39 3.06 5.39 -5.75
CA ASP A 39 4.26 4.90 -5.08
C ASP A 39 3.92 4.29 -3.72
N ALA A 40 4.80 3.41 -3.22
CA ALA A 40 4.68 2.78 -1.92
C ALA A 40 6.04 2.68 -1.25
N THR A 41 6.15 3.32 -0.10
CA THR A 41 7.38 3.37 0.70
C THR A 41 7.15 2.70 2.04
N VAL A 42 8.19 2.04 2.55
CA VAL A 42 8.20 1.49 3.91
C VAL A 42 8.74 2.58 4.83
N ASP A 43 8.14 2.75 6.02
CA ASP A 43 8.67 3.67 7.01
C ASP A 43 10.16 3.35 7.27
N PRO A 44 11.08 4.33 7.13
CA PRO A 44 12.51 4.11 7.27
C PRO A 44 12.91 3.59 8.67
N SER A 45 12.11 3.85 9.70
CA SER A 45 12.32 3.31 11.05
C SER A 45 11.99 1.82 11.16
N GLU A 46 11.25 1.25 10.20
CA GLU A 46 10.85 -0.15 10.16
C GLU A 46 11.63 -0.98 9.13
N LEU A 47 12.68 -0.41 8.50
CA LEU A 47 13.54 -0.97 7.44
C LEU A 47 14.26 -2.30 7.75
N GLY A 48 13.95 -2.98 8.85
CA GLY A 48 14.59 -4.23 9.26
C GLY A 48 14.35 -5.45 8.37
N GLY A 49 13.78 -5.31 7.16
CA GLY A 49 13.75 -6.43 6.20
C GLY A 49 12.56 -6.49 5.26
N LEU A 50 11.62 -5.55 5.30
CA LEU A 50 10.54 -5.52 4.29
C LEU A 50 11.08 -4.96 2.98
N ALA A 51 10.95 -5.72 1.89
CA ALA A 51 11.32 -5.27 0.55
C ALA A 51 10.07 -5.10 -0.32
N VAL A 52 9.90 -3.89 -0.85
CA VAL A 52 8.92 -3.59 -1.90
C VAL A 52 9.61 -3.72 -3.25
N ASP A 53 9.15 -4.67 -4.07
CA ASP A 53 9.74 -4.91 -5.40
C ASP A 53 9.10 -4.07 -6.49
N ALA A 54 7.80 -3.83 -6.38
CA ALA A 54 7.02 -3.15 -7.40
C ALA A 54 5.75 -2.55 -6.81
N VAL A 55 5.35 -1.44 -7.41
CA VAL A 55 4.04 -0.82 -7.21
C VAL A 55 3.35 -0.80 -8.55
N THR A 56 2.14 -1.31 -8.58
CA THR A 56 1.27 -1.32 -9.77
C THR A 56 -0.04 -0.68 -9.39
N PHE A 57 -0.72 -0.08 -10.35
CA PHE A 57 -2.00 0.55 -10.09
C PHE A 57 -2.93 0.43 -11.29
N THR A 58 -4.22 0.53 -11.00
CA THR A 58 -5.31 0.73 -11.95
C THR A 58 -5.95 2.09 -11.66
N ASP A 59 -7.04 2.42 -12.35
CA ASP A 59 -7.76 3.67 -12.15
C ASP A 59 -8.20 3.93 -10.70
N THR A 60 -8.36 2.88 -9.87
CA THR A 60 -8.90 3.00 -8.49
C THR A 60 -8.17 2.18 -7.44
N GLU A 61 -7.19 1.37 -7.84
CA GLU A 61 -6.51 0.42 -6.95
C GLU A 61 -5.01 0.53 -7.09
N ILE A 62 -4.30 0.43 -5.97
CA ILE A 62 -2.85 0.25 -5.94
C ILE A 62 -2.55 -1.14 -5.38
N ALA A 63 -1.64 -1.86 -6.03
CA ALA A 63 -1.12 -3.13 -5.61
C ALA A 63 0.40 -3.06 -5.41
N VAL A 64 0.85 -3.48 -4.24
CA VAL A 64 2.26 -3.48 -3.83
C VAL A 64 2.77 -4.91 -3.77
N LYS A 65 3.90 -5.16 -4.45
CA LYS A 65 4.58 -6.45 -4.50
C LYS A 65 5.70 -6.49 -3.45
N ILE A 66 5.67 -7.49 -2.58
CA ILE A 66 6.60 -7.62 -1.43
C ILE A 66 7.34 -8.96 -1.50
N SER A 67 8.68 -8.94 -1.36
CA SER A 67 9.54 -10.14 -1.43
C SER A 67 10.27 -10.51 -0.16
N ALA A 68 10.36 -9.60 0.82
CA ALA A 68 11.10 -9.84 2.06
C ALA A 68 10.34 -9.31 3.27
N GLY A 69 10.67 -9.82 4.45
CA GLY A 69 10.18 -9.35 5.74
C GLY A 69 10.43 -10.37 6.85
N GLU A 70 10.44 -9.91 8.10
CA GLU A 70 10.70 -10.72 9.29
C GLU A 70 9.39 -11.29 9.85
N SER A 71 9.34 -12.58 10.16
CA SER A 71 8.15 -13.18 10.80
C SER A 71 7.73 -12.47 12.05
N GLY A 72 6.42 -12.42 12.26
CA GLY A 72 5.81 -11.86 13.45
C GLY A 72 5.89 -10.34 13.51
N LYS A 73 6.70 -9.71 12.64
CA LYS A 73 6.88 -8.27 12.55
C LYS A 73 5.78 -7.65 11.70
N GLU A 74 5.32 -6.50 12.17
CA GLU A 74 4.37 -5.64 11.48
C GLU A 74 5.15 -4.51 10.83
N TYR A 75 4.71 -4.11 9.64
CA TYR A 75 5.31 -3.05 8.85
C TYR A 75 4.23 -2.07 8.40
N GLN A 76 4.55 -0.78 8.43
CA GLN A 76 3.73 0.26 7.83
C GLN A 76 4.22 0.60 6.42
N LEU A 77 3.33 0.41 5.45
CA LEU A 77 3.51 0.80 4.06
C LEU A 77 2.72 2.05 3.79
N LEU A 78 3.42 3.16 3.55
CA LEU A 78 2.85 4.41 3.11
C LEU A 78 2.68 4.35 1.59
N CYS A 79 1.45 4.40 1.13
CA CYS A 79 1.15 4.41 -0.30
C CYS A 79 0.60 5.78 -0.69
N GLU A 80 1.20 6.38 -1.70
CA GLU A 80 0.81 7.68 -2.22
C GLU A 80 0.30 7.51 -3.65
N ALA A 81 -0.82 8.16 -3.96
CA ALA A 81 -1.43 8.13 -5.29
C ALA A 81 -1.65 9.54 -5.79
N THR A 82 -1.29 9.81 -7.04
CA THR A 82 -1.66 11.05 -7.72
C THR A 82 -2.86 10.79 -8.60
N THR A 83 -3.90 11.62 -8.45
CA THR A 83 -5.12 11.55 -9.25
C THR A 83 -5.01 12.38 -10.53
N SER A 84 -5.89 12.10 -11.50
CA SER A 84 -6.04 12.88 -12.73
C SER A 84 -6.38 14.37 -12.50
N ALA A 85 -6.90 14.72 -11.33
CA ALA A 85 -7.15 16.10 -10.91
C ALA A 85 -5.93 16.78 -10.28
N GLY A 86 -4.82 16.06 -10.10
CA GLY A 86 -3.59 16.56 -9.46
C GLY A 86 -3.61 16.53 -7.94
N HIS A 87 -4.55 15.80 -7.32
CA HIS A 87 -4.57 15.59 -5.87
C HIS A 87 -3.73 14.39 -5.47
N THR A 88 -3.05 14.49 -4.33
CA THR A 88 -2.33 13.37 -3.71
C THR A 88 -3.20 12.72 -2.64
N LEU A 89 -3.48 11.43 -2.82
CA LEU A 89 -4.09 10.55 -1.82
C LEU A 89 -3.00 9.80 -1.08
N ILE A 90 -3.21 9.58 0.22
CA ILE A 90 -2.25 8.86 1.08
C ILE A 90 -3.01 7.77 1.83
N GLY A 91 -2.61 6.52 1.61
CA GLY A 91 -3.07 5.35 2.34
C GLY A 91 -1.95 4.73 3.17
N VAL A 92 -2.29 4.10 4.30
CA VAL A 92 -1.33 3.34 5.11
C VAL A 92 -1.79 1.90 5.24
N ILE A 93 -0.99 0.97 4.74
CA ILE A 93 -1.23 -0.46 4.81
C ILE A 93 -0.41 -1.03 5.97
N LEU A 94 -1.03 -1.87 6.81
CA LEU A 94 -0.32 -2.61 7.85
C LEU A 94 -0.10 -4.04 7.36
N VAL A 95 1.16 -4.42 7.18
CA VAL A 95 1.53 -5.76 6.71
C VAL A 95 2.22 -6.53 7.82
N ARG A 96 1.71 -7.71 8.16
CA ARG A 96 2.35 -8.62 9.10
C ARG A 96 2.84 -9.88 8.38
N ILE A 97 4.12 -10.17 8.49
CA ILE A 97 4.68 -11.40 7.90
C ILE A 97 4.51 -12.54 8.89
N ILE A 98 3.99 -13.69 8.44
CA ILE A 98 3.77 -14.86 9.30
C ILE A 98 4.36 -16.10 8.60
N TYR A 99 5.10 -16.92 9.34
CA TYR A 99 5.59 -18.22 8.86
C TYR A 99 4.62 -19.37 9.21
#